data_AF-A0A972KS03-F1
#
_entry.id   AF-A0A972KS03-F1
#
_cell.length_a   1.000
_cell.length_b   1.000
_cell.length_c   1.000
_cell.angle_alpha   90.00
_cell.angle_beta   90.00
_cell.angle_gamma   90.00
#
_symmetry.space_group_name_H-M   'P 1'
#
loop_
_entity.id
_entity.type
_entity.pdbx_description
1 polymer ?
#
loop_
_entity_poly.entity_id
_entity_poly.type
_entity_poly.pdbx_seq_one_letter_code
_entity_poly.pdbx_strand_id
1 'polypeptide(L)'
;MTEHEHDLSCIEVWRYICRHHGEDENSKECQAVKQHIAECPHCSAYCDSMEKMIDLFRSNSPAFPEQAKKNLIDLLHEALISTGDKRSDEMDNPTTT
;
A
#
# COMPACT_ATOMS: atom_id res chain seq x y z
N MET A 1 25.96 -0.85 -14.86
CA MET A 1 25.40 -0.25 -13.63
C MET A 1 25.18 1.21 -13.97
N THR A 2 23.96 1.58 -14.34
CA THR A 2 23.62 2.97 -14.69
C THR A 2 23.10 3.65 -13.43
N GLU A 3 23.92 4.56 -12.89
CA GLU A 3 23.53 5.50 -11.85
C GLU A 3 22.46 6.43 -12.42
N HIS A 4 21.26 6.41 -11.85
CA HIS A 4 20.21 7.37 -12.14
C HIS A 4 20.27 8.46 -11.07
N GLU A 5 20.62 9.69 -11.46
CA GLU A 5 20.60 10.89 -10.60
C GLU A 5 19.15 11.29 -10.27
N HIS A 6 18.49 10.53 -9.40
CA HIS A 6 17.27 10.92 -8.73
C HIS A 6 17.44 10.71 -7.23
N ASP A 7 17.06 11.69 -6.42
CA ASP A 7 17.22 11.74 -4.95
C ASP A 7 16.60 10.56 -4.17
N LEU A 8 15.88 9.65 -4.84
CA LEU A 8 15.23 8.48 -4.25
C LEU A 8 15.66 7.20 -4.95
N SER A 9 16.04 6.19 -4.18
CA SER A 9 16.32 4.85 -4.67
C SER A 9 15.05 4.02 -4.90
N CYS A 10 15.11 3.01 -5.76
CA CYS A 10 13.96 2.11 -6.00
C CYS A 10 13.46 1.41 -4.73
N ILE A 11 14.34 1.15 -3.75
CA ILE A 11 13.97 0.53 -2.46
C ILE A 11 13.13 1.51 -1.62
N GLU A 12 13.47 2.80 -1.64
CA GLU A 12 12.74 3.82 -0.91
C GLU A 12 11.36 4.06 -1.52
N VAL A 13 11.28 4.07 -2.85
CA VAL A 13 10.01 4.11 -3.58
C VAL A 13 9.09 2.98 -3.14
N TRP A 14 9.57 1.74 -3.14
CA TRP A 14 8.75 0.59 -2.74
C TRP A 14 8.33 0.64 -1.27
N ARG A 15 9.25 1.05 -0.38
CA ARG A 15 8.95 1.22 1.04
C ARG A 15 7.90 2.30 1.28
N TYR A 16 7.95 3.40 0.51
CA TYR A 16 6.97 4.46 0.60
C TYR A 16 5.60 3.96 0.13
N ILE A 17 5.53 3.32 -1.04
CA ILE A 17 4.28 2.73 -1.56
C ILE A 17 3.66 1.77 -0.55
N CYS A 18 4.44 0.83 0.01
CA CYS A 18 3.93 -0.13 0.99
C CYS A 18 3.40 0.51 2.27
N ARG A 19 4.03 1.60 2.75
CA ARG A 19 3.68 2.23 4.03
C ARG A 19 2.54 3.21 3.94
N HIS A 20 2.42 3.90 2.81
CA HIS A 20 1.51 5.03 2.63
C HIS A 20 0.43 4.74 1.57
N HIS A 21 0.22 3.46 1.25
CA HIS A 21 -0.76 3.05 0.24
C HIS A 21 -2.17 3.54 0.62
N GLY A 22 -2.71 4.48 -0.14
CA GLY A 22 -4.03 5.09 0.10
C GLY A 22 -4.02 6.35 0.97
N GLU A 23 -2.87 6.92 1.28
CA GLU A 23 -2.73 8.22 1.95
C GLU A 23 -2.77 9.41 0.95
N ASP A 24 -2.38 10.62 1.39
CA ASP A 24 -2.47 11.86 0.62
C ASP A 24 -1.64 11.83 -0.68
N GLU A 25 -2.37 11.76 -1.80
CA GLU A 25 -1.85 11.71 -3.16
C GLU A 25 -1.16 12.99 -3.65
N ASN A 26 -1.34 14.09 -2.93
CA ASN A 26 -0.77 15.41 -3.23
C ASN A 26 0.42 15.79 -2.34
N SER A 27 0.80 14.91 -1.40
CA SER A 27 2.01 15.07 -0.61
C SER A 27 3.26 15.17 -1.52
N LYS A 28 4.28 15.90 -1.06
CA LYS A 28 5.52 16.09 -1.81
C LYS A 28 6.22 14.75 -2.08
N GLU A 29 6.13 13.86 -1.11
CA GLU A 29 6.71 12.52 -1.14
C GLU A 29 6.00 11.64 -2.18
N CYS A 30 4.67 11.70 -2.27
CA CYS A 30 3.91 11.00 -3.31
C CYS A 30 4.26 11.52 -4.71
N GLN A 31 4.41 12.84 -4.87
CA GLN A 31 4.84 13.44 -6.13
C GLN A 31 6.26 13.00 -6.55
N ALA A 32 7.21 12.97 -5.60
CA ALA A 32 8.57 12.50 -5.85
C ALA A 32 8.62 11.02 -6.26
N VAL A 33 7.78 10.19 -5.63
CA VAL A 33 7.63 8.77 -6.01
C VAL A 33 7.02 8.62 -7.41
N LYS A 34 5.94 9.37 -7.71
CA LYS A 34 5.33 9.39 -9.06
C LYS A 34 6.35 9.78 -10.13
N GLN A 35 7.16 10.79 -9.85
CA GLN A 35 8.23 11.23 -10.75
C GLN A 35 9.28 10.12 -10.95
N HIS A 36 9.82 9.52 -9.88
CA HIS A 36 10.78 8.42 -10.01
C HIS A 36 10.22 7.26 -10.84
N ILE A 37 8.96 6.87 -10.64
CA ILE A 37 8.33 5.78 -11.40
C ILE A 37 8.29 6.13 -12.89
N ALA A 38 8.01 7.39 -13.25
CA ALA A 38 7.95 7.84 -14.64
C ALA A 38 9.32 7.84 -15.34
N GLU A 39 10.41 8.07 -14.59
CA GLU A 39 11.76 8.20 -15.15
C GLU A 39 12.62 6.93 -15.01
N CYS A 40 12.28 6.03 -14.08
CA CYS A 40 13.01 4.79 -13.82
C CYS A 40 12.37 3.60 -14.57
N PRO A 41 13.06 3.01 -15.57
CA PRO A 41 12.51 1.90 -16.35
C PRO A 41 12.19 0.66 -15.51
N HIS A 42 12.96 0.41 -14.45
CA HIS A 42 12.75 -0.73 -13.56
C HIS A 42 11.47 -0.57 -12.73
N CYS A 43 11.25 0.61 -12.15
CA CYS A 43 10.05 0.90 -11.37
C CYS A 43 8.80 0.94 -12.25
N SER A 44 8.87 1.59 -13.41
CA SER A 44 7.77 1.60 -14.39
C SER A 44 7.39 0.17 -14.81
N ALA A 45 8.36 -0.65 -15.25
CA ALA A 45 8.07 -2.02 -15.67
C ALA A 45 7.48 -2.90 -14.55
N TYR A 46 7.89 -2.66 -13.30
CA TYR A 46 7.33 -3.35 -12.14
C TYR A 46 5.88 -2.93 -11.88
N CYS A 47 5.58 -1.64 -11.89
CA CYS A 47 4.21 -1.12 -11.75
C CYS A 47 3.30 -1.67 -12.86
N ASP A 48 3.76 -1.64 -14.11
CA ASP A 48 3.03 -2.23 -15.25
C ASP A 48 2.74 -3.73 -15.05
N SER A 49 3.70 -4.46 -14.48
CA SER A 49 3.53 -5.89 -14.19
C SER A 49 2.50 -6.13 -13.09
N MET A 50 2.46 -5.28 -12.07
CA MET A 50 1.44 -5.35 -11.03
C MET A 50 0.05 -5.01 -11.58
N GLU A 51 -0.09 -3.97 -12.40
CA GLU A 51 -1.37 -3.61 -13.04
C GLU A 51 -1.91 -4.78 -13.87
N LYS A 52 -1.08 -5.38 -14.73
CA LYS A 52 -1.45 -6.57 -15.50
C LYS A 52 -1.87 -7.73 -14.60
N MET A 53 -1.17 -7.95 -13.50
CA MET A 53 -1.53 -8.99 -12.54
C MET A 53 -2.90 -8.72 -11.91
N ILE A 54 -3.15 -7.48 -11.47
CA ILE A 54 -4.44 -7.06 -10.90
C ILE A 54 -5.57 -7.27 -11.92
N ASP A 55 -5.35 -6.88 -13.18
CA ASP A 55 -6.33 -7.04 -14.25
C ASP A 55 -6.62 -8.50 -14.56
N LEU A 56 -5.61 -9.37 -14.54
CA LEU A 56 -5.80 -10.82 -14.65
C LEU A 56 -6.66 -11.34 -13.51
N PHE A 57 -6.41 -10.94 -12.26
CA PHE A 57 -7.23 -11.36 -11.13
C PHE A 57 -8.66 -10.84 -11.23
N ARG A 58 -8.86 -9.58 -11.61
CA ARG A 58 -10.19 -8.98 -11.79
C ARG A 58 -10.98 -9.67 -12.90
N SER A 59 -10.35 -9.93 -14.03
CA SER A 59 -11.00 -10.56 -15.20
C SER A 59 -11.39 -12.01 -14.96
N ASN A 60 -10.64 -12.71 -14.09
CA ASN A 60 -10.91 -14.10 -13.73
C ASN A 60 -11.68 -14.25 -12.41
N SER A 61 -12.06 -13.14 -11.76
CA SER A 61 -12.81 -13.19 -10.51
C SER A 61 -14.24 -13.65 -10.78
N PRO A 62 -14.78 -14.61 -10.00
CA PRO A 62 -16.17 -15.00 -10.13
C PRO A 62 -17.08 -13.80 -9.90
N ALA A 63 -18.04 -13.61 -10.81
CA ALA A 63 -19.03 -12.56 -10.69
C ALA A 63 -19.98 -12.87 -9.53
N PHE A 64 -19.74 -12.27 -8.37
CA PHE A 64 -20.69 -12.29 -7.27
C PHE A 64 -21.78 -11.24 -7.47
N PRO A 65 -23.03 -11.52 -7.08
CA PRO A 65 -24.07 -10.49 -6.99
C PRO A 65 -23.58 -9.32 -6.13
N GLU A 66 -23.85 -8.08 -6.53
CA GLU A 66 -23.42 -6.89 -5.80
C GLU A 66 -23.87 -6.90 -4.33
N GLN A 67 -25.05 -7.47 -4.05
CA GLN A 67 -25.55 -7.64 -2.68
C GLN A 67 -24.66 -8.57 -1.84
N ALA A 68 -24.12 -9.64 -2.43
CA ALA A 68 -23.21 -10.55 -1.72
C ALA A 68 -21.87 -9.88 -1.42
N LYS A 69 -21.35 -9.08 -2.37
CA LYS A 69 -20.14 -8.25 -2.16
C LYS A 69 -20.37 -7.25 -1.03
N LYS A 70 -21.50 -6.53 -1.04
CA LYS A 70 -21.85 -5.58 0.00
C LYS A 70 -21.92 -6.24 1.38
N ASN A 71 -22.64 -7.35 1.50
CA ASN A 71 -22.76 -8.08 2.76
C ASN A 71 -21.39 -8.54 3.28
N LEU A 72 -20.49 -9.01 2.40
CA LEU A 72 -19.14 -9.41 2.79
C LEU A 72 -18.33 -8.22 3.32
N ILE A 73 -18.37 -7.07 2.64
CA ILE A 73 -17.66 -5.86 3.08
C ILE A 73 -18.20 -5.36 4.42
N ASP A 74 -19.52 -5.33 4.59
CA ASP A 74 -20.16 -4.93 5.86
C ASP A 74 -19.71 -5.84 7.01
N LEU A 75 -19.71 -7.17 6.80
CA LEU A 75 -19.22 -8.14 7.80
C LEU A 75 -17.72 -7.96 8.11
N LEU A 76 -16.89 -7.69 7.11
CA LEU A 76 -15.45 -7.46 7.32
C LEU A 76 -15.20 -6.18 8.11
N HIS A 77 -15.93 -5.10 7.82
CA HIS A 77 -15.84 -3.86 8.59
C HIS A 77 -16.27 -4.07 10.04
N GLU A 78 -17.40 -4.74 10.29
CA GLU A 78 -17.86 -5.07 11.64
C GLU A 78 -16.84 -5.92 12.41
N ALA A 79 -16.26 -6.94 11.76
CA ALA A 79 -15.24 -7.79 12.35
C ALA A 79 -13.96 -7.02 12.72
N LEU A 80 -13.48 -6.14 11.83
CA LEU A 80 -12.29 -5.32 12.08
C LEU A 80 -12.49 -4.33 13.24
N ILE A 81 -13.67 -3.70 13.31
CA ILE A 81 -14.04 -2.81 14.43
C ILE A 81 -14.12 -3.61 15.75
N SER A 82 -14.67 -4.82 15.72
CA SER A 82 -14.74 -5.67 16.91
C SER A 82 -13.39 -6.19 17.40
N THR A 83 -12.38 -6.26 16.53
CA THR A 83 -11.01 -6.72 16.89
C THR A 83 -10.09 -5.60 17.39
N GLY A 84 -10.54 -4.34 17.36
CA GLY A 84 -9.74 -3.17 17.71
C GLY A 84 -9.99 -2.60 19.10
N ASP A 85 -9.75 -3.36 20.18
CA ASP A 85 -9.42 -2.78 21.50
C ASP A 85 -8.75 -3.80 22.45
N LYS A 86 -7.50 -4.20 22.17
CA LYS A 86 -6.55 -4.77 23.17
C LYS A 86 -5.09 -4.53 22.73
N ARG A 87 -4.68 -3.26 22.59
CA ARG A 87 -3.25 -2.92 22.58
C ARG A 87 -3.03 -1.48 23.04
N SER A 88 -3.32 -1.24 24.31
CA SER A 88 -2.76 -0.14 25.11
C SER A 88 -2.71 -0.64 26.54
N ASP A 89 -1.67 -0.21 27.26
CA ASP A 89 -1.30 -0.58 28.64
C ASP A 89 -0.39 -1.81 28.78
N GLU A 90 0.90 -1.61 28.46
CA GLU A 90 1.99 -1.80 29.42
C GLU A 90 3.28 -1.20 28.84
N MET A 91 3.48 0.10 29.06
CA MET A 91 4.81 0.71 29.03
C MET A 91 4.87 1.85 30.04
N ASP A 92 5.14 1.48 31.30
CA ASP A 92 5.86 2.33 32.24
C ASP A 92 6.55 1.46 33.28
N ASN A 93 7.83 1.17 33.04
CA ASN A 93 8.78 0.91 34.12
C ASN A 93 10.18 1.36 33.70
N PRO A 94 10.60 2.58 34.08
CA PRO A 94 12.01 2.93 34.10
C PRO A 94 12.61 2.51 35.44
N THR A 95 13.28 1.35 35.46
CA THR A 95 14.31 1.06 36.46
C THR A 95 15.60 1.71 36.00
N THR A 96 16.05 2.82 36.60
CA THR A 96 17.50 3.11 36.75
C THR A 96 17.79 4.16 37.83
N THR A 97 18.67 3.74 38.76
CA THR A 97 19.51 4.49 39.73
C THR A 97 18.91 4.89 41.06
#